data_AF-A0A3A1Y9A2-F1
#
_entry.id   AF-A0A3A1Y9A2-F1
#
_cell.length_a   1.000
_cell.length_b   1.000
_cell.length_c   1.000
_cell.angle_alpha   90.00
_cell.angle_beta   90.00
_cell.angle_gamma   90.00
#
_symmetry.space_group_name_H-M   'P 1'
#
loop_
_entity.id
_entity.type
_entity.pdbx_description
1 polymer ?
#
loop_
_entity_poly.entity_id
_entity_poly.type
_entity_poly.pdbx_seq_one_letter_code
_entity_poly.pdbx_strand_id
1 'polypeptide(L)'
;MKLIRYLCYLLFLVALLVLVFIFTSANDQVVHVNFLLGEFDGALSFILGMAFIFGFVLALVVLFLLYLVLKTRVVLANNKAHALEKKVQKLELALESYKLDAKTHP
;
A
#
# COMPACT_ATOMS: atom_id res chain seq x y z
N MET A 1 13.38 4.11 -13.26
CA MET A 1 13.20 3.14 -12.15
C MET A 1 11.76 3.02 -11.66
N LYS A 2 11.04 4.11 -11.34
CA LYS A 2 9.64 4.02 -10.85
C LYS A 2 8.70 3.36 -11.87
N LEU A 3 8.82 3.71 -13.15
CA LEU A 3 8.02 3.14 -14.25
C LEU A 3 8.16 1.62 -14.35
N ILE A 4 9.40 1.11 -14.30
CA ILE A 4 9.68 -0.33 -14.36
C ILE A 4 9.02 -1.06 -13.19
N ARG A 5 9.08 -0.52 -11.96
CA ARG A 5 8.40 -1.14 -10.81
C ARG A 5 6.89 -1.20 -11.00
N TYR A 6 6.26 -0.10 -11.44
CA TYR A 6 4.81 -0.09 -11.67
C TYR A 6 4.41 -1.05 -12.79
N LEU A 7 5.23 -1.17 -13.84
CA LEU A 7 5.04 -2.14 -14.90
C LEU A 7 5.15 -3.58 -14.38
N CYS A 8 6.14 -3.89 -13.53
CA CYS A 8 6.26 -5.20 -12.90
C CYS A 8 5.03 -5.55 -12.03
N TYR A 9 4.52 -4.59 -11.24
CA TYR A 9 3.31 -4.82 -10.44
C TYR A 9 2.07 -5.06 -11.31
N LEU A 10 1.93 -4.31 -12.40
CA LEU A 10 0.84 -4.50 -13.36
C LEU A 10 0.93 -5.88 -14.02
N LEU A 11 2.10 -6.26 -14.52
CA LEU A 11 2.31 -7.57 -15.15
C LEU A 11 2.06 -8.73 -14.18
N PHE A 12 2.50 -8.59 -12.92
CA PHE A 12 2.20 -9.57 -11.88
C PHE A 12 0.69 -9.70 -11.62
N LEU A 13 -0.03 -8.58 -11.53
CA LEU A 13 -1.47 -8.58 -11.34
C LEU A 13 -2.19 -9.24 -12.54
N VAL A 14 -1.77 -8.91 -13.77
CA VAL A 14 -2.32 -9.53 -14.99
C VAL A 14 -2.07 -11.03 -15.01
N ALA A 15 -0.86 -11.48 -14.67
CA ALA A 15 -0.53 -12.90 -14.60
C ALA A 15 -1.40 -13.64 -13.58
N LEU A 16 -1.66 -13.02 -12.43
CA LEU A 16 -2.52 -13.58 -11.38
C LEU A 16 -3.98 -13.70 -11.86
N LEU A 17 -4.50 -12.69 -12.55
CA LEU A 17 -5.83 -12.73 -13.16
C LEU A 17 -5.94 -13.82 -14.25
N VAL A 18 -4.93 -13.94 -15.10
CA VAL A 18 -4.89 -14.99 -16.14
C VAL A 18 -4.89 -16.38 -15.53
N LEU A 19 -4.09 -16.62 -14.48
CA LEU A 19 -4.10 -17.89 -13.76
C LEU A 19 -5.49 -18.22 -13.22
N VAL A 20 -6.12 -17.28 -12.52
CA VAL A 20 -7.48 -17.48 -11.98
C VAL A 20 -8.46 -17.82 -13.10
N PHE A 21 -8.41 -17.11 -14.22
CA PHE A 21 -9.30 -17.34 -15.35
C PHE A 21 -9.10 -18.72 -15.97
N ILE A 22 -7.85 -19.17 -16.12
CA ILE A 22 -7.53 -20.50 -16.62
C ILE A 22 -8.09 -21.58 -15.68
N PHE A 23 -7.82 -21.47 -14.38
CA PHE A 23 -8.30 -22.46 -13.39
C PHE A 23 -9.82 -22.50 -13.28
N THR A 24 -10.47 -21.35 -13.48
CA THR A 24 -11.94 -21.23 -13.43
C THR A 24 -12.59 -21.76 -14.70
N SER A 25 -12.06 -21.40 -15.88
CA SER A 25 -12.66 -21.78 -17.18
C SER A 25 -12.43 -23.25 -17.55
N ALA A 26 -11.36 -23.87 -17.06
CA ALA A 26 -11.06 -25.27 -17.36
C ALA A 26 -11.81 -26.27 -16.45
N ASN A 27 -12.58 -25.80 -15.47
CA ASN A 27 -13.23 -26.66 -14.47
C ASN A 27 -14.76 -26.56 -14.54
N ASP A 28 -15.36 -27.48 -15.30
CA ASP A 28 -16.81 -27.74 -15.30
C ASP A 28 -17.22 -28.80 -14.27
N GLN A 29 -16.27 -29.26 -13.43
CA GLN A 29 -16.56 -30.25 -12.40
C GLN A 29 -17.56 -29.69 -11.38
N VAL A 30 -18.69 -30.37 -11.24
CA VAL A 30 -19.66 -30.12 -10.16
C VAL A 30 -19.13 -30.73 -8.87
N VAL A 31 -19.16 -29.95 -7.79
CA VAL A 31 -18.68 -30.36 -6.47
C VAL A 31 -19.82 -30.22 -5.48
N HIS A 32 -20.04 -31.30 -4.73
CA HIS A 32 -20.94 -31.34 -3.58
C HIS A 32 -20.17 -30.86 -2.35
N VAL A 33 -20.60 -29.76 -1.75
CA VAL A 33 -20.01 -29.21 -0.53
C VAL A 33 -21.04 -29.26 0.60
N ASN A 34 -20.72 -30.01 1.63
CA ASN A 34 -21.57 -30.14 2.81
C ASN A 34 -21.13 -29.10 3.84
N PHE A 35 -21.85 -27.98 3.93
CA PHE A 35 -21.62 -26.97 4.96
C PHE A 35 -22.40 -27.31 6.23
N LEU A 36 -21.91 -26.84 7.38
CA LEU A 36 -22.54 -27.03 8.69
C LEU A 36 -24.02 -26.58 8.75
N LEU A 37 -24.44 -25.69 7.85
CA LEU A 37 -25.80 -25.12 7.79
C LEU A 37 -26.57 -25.49 6.51
N GLY A 38 -26.02 -26.35 5.64
CA GLY A 38 -26.68 -26.76 4.40
C GLY A 38 -25.75 -27.35 3.35
N GLU A 39 -26.33 -27.94 2.32
CA GLU A 39 -25.60 -28.56 1.21
C GLU A 39 -25.57 -27.63 0.00
N PHE A 40 -24.43 -27.59 -0.70
CA PHE A 40 -24.26 -26.81 -1.92
C PHE A 40 -23.75 -27.68 -3.05
N ASP A 41 -24.48 -27.66 -4.15
CA ASP A 41 -24.13 -28.33 -5.39
C ASP A 41 -23.89 -27.27 -6.45
N GLY A 42 -22.65 -27.16 -6.92
CA GLY A 42 -22.30 -26.18 -7.92
C GLY A 42 -20.97 -26.46 -8.57
N ALA A 43 -20.69 -25.73 -9.66
CA ALA A 43 -19.41 -25.85 -10.34
C ALA A 43 -18.25 -25.43 -9.41
N LEU A 44 -17.15 -26.18 -9.43
CA LEU A 44 -15.94 -25.85 -8.68
C LEU A 44 -15.45 -24.44 -8.99
N SER A 45 -15.59 -24.02 -10.25
CA SER A 45 -15.28 -22.69 -10.75
C SER A 45 -16.02 -21.58 -10.00
N PHE A 46 -17.27 -21.79 -9.58
CA PHE A 46 -18.04 -20.82 -8.81
C PHE A 46 -17.45 -20.60 -7.41
N ILE A 47 -17.11 -21.68 -6.71
CA ILE A 47 -16.54 -21.62 -5.36
C ILE A 47 -15.15 -20.96 -5.41
N LEU A 48 -14.32 -21.35 -6.37
CA LEU A 48 -13.01 -20.74 -6.60
C LEU A 48 -13.13 -19.25 -6.93
N GLY A 49 -14.09 -18.88 -7.79
CA GLY A 49 -14.37 -17.49 -8.14
C GLY A 49 -14.77 -16.66 -6.92
N MET A 50 -15.68 -17.17 -6.08
CA MET A 50 -16.09 -16.50 -4.85
C MET A 50 -14.95 -16.36 -3.85
N ALA A 51 -14.17 -17.43 -3.64
CA ALA A 51 -13.00 -17.40 -2.76
C ALA A 51 -11.95 -16.39 -3.25
N PHE A 52 -11.71 -16.33 -4.55
CA PHE A 52 -10.79 -15.37 -5.16
C PHE A 52 -11.27 -13.92 -4.97
N ILE A 53 -12.54 -13.63 -5.25
CA ILE A 53 -13.10 -12.29 -5.07
C ILE A 53 -13.00 -11.86 -3.61
N PHE A 54 -13.36 -12.74 -2.66
CA PHE A 54 -13.23 -12.46 -1.24
C PHE A 54 -11.78 -12.18 -0.83
N GLY A 55 -10.86 -13.05 -1.24
CA GLY A 55 -9.43 -12.87 -0.95
C GLY A 55 -8.88 -11.58 -1.56
N PHE A 56 -9.29 -11.24 -2.78
CA PHE A 56 -8.89 -10.03 -3.47
C PHE A 56 -9.40 -8.76 -2.77
N VAL A 57 -10.68 -8.73 -2.39
CA VAL A 57 -11.27 -7.61 -1.65
C VAL A 57 -10.58 -7.44 -0.30
N LEU A 58 -10.34 -8.52 0.43
CA LEU A 58 -9.59 -8.47 1.69
C LEU A 58 -8.17 -7.91 1.51
N ALA A 59 -7.46 -8.39 0.50
CA ALA A 59 -6.12 -7.89 0.18
C ALA A 59 -6.13 -6.39 -0.16
N LEU A 60 -7.11 -5.93 -0.94
CA LEU A 60 -7.29 -4.50 -1.24
C LEU A 60 -7.54 -3.67 0.01
N VAL A 61 -8.41 -4.13 0.91
CA VAL A 61 -8.70 -3.44 2.18
C VAL A 61 -7.44 -3.32 3.03
N VAL A 62 -6.70 -4.41 3.20
CA VAL A 62 -5.43 -4.41 3.97
C VAL A 62 -4.41 -3.47 3.32
N LEU A 63 -4.23 -3.55 2.01
CA LEU A 63 -3.29 -2.69 1.28
C LEU A 63 -3.67 -1.20 1.40
N PHE A 64 -4.95 -0.88 1.31
CA PHE A 64 -5.46 0.48 1.47
C PHE A 64 -5.21 1.03 2.87
N LEU A 65 -5.48 0.23 3.92
CA LEU A 65 -5.22 0.62 5.31
C LEU A 65 -3.71 0.86 5.55
N LEU A 66 -2.85 -0.04 5.06
CA LEU A 66 -1.39 0.12 5.18
C LEU A 66 -0.90 1.36 4.44
N TYR A 67 -1.44 1.64 3.24
CA TYR A 67 -1.13 2.84 2.48
C TYR A 67 -1.52 4.12 3.25
N LEU A 68 -2.71 4.15 3.87
CA LEU A 68 -3.14 5.29 4.69
C LEU A 68 -2.22 5.50 5.89
N VAL A 69 -1.87 4.44 6.62
CA VAL A 69 -0.95 4.53 7.76
C VAL A 69 0.42 5.06 7.30
N LEU A 70 0.95 4.53 6.20
CA LEU A 70 2.24 4.97 5.66
C LEU A 70 2.20 6.44 5.23
N LYS A 71 1.13 6.85 4.53
CA LYS A 71 0.94 8.24 4.08
C LYS A 71 0.88 9.20 5.27
N THR A 72 0.15 8.86 6.32
CA THR A 72 0.10 9.66 7.56
C THR A 72 1.48 9.79 8.20
N ARG A 73 2.24 8.70 8.30
CA ARG A 73 3.60 8.73 8.85
C ARG A 73 4.54 9.61 8.03
N VAL A 74 4.46 9.55 6.71
CA VAL A 74 5.26 10.39 5.81
C VAL A 74 4.93 11.87 5.99
N VAL A 75 3.65 12.23 6.06
CA VAL A 75 3.23 13.63 6.27
C VAL A 75 3.74 14.14 7.62
N LEU A 76 3.60 13.36 8.68
CA LEU A 76 4.09 13.73 10.01
C LEU A 76 5.62 13.87 10.04
N ALA A 77 6.34 12.97 9.38
CA ALA A 77 7.79 13.04 9.28
C ALA A 77 8.25 14.30 8.52
N ASN A 78 7.61 14.62 7.38
CA ASN A 78 7.91 15.82 6.62
C ASN A 78 7.63 17.10 7.41
N ASN A 79 6.51 17.16 8.15
CA ASN A 79 6.19 18.31 8.99
C ASN A 79 7.24 18.52 10.10
N LYS A 80 7.71 17.42 10.72
CA LYS A 80 8.79 17.48 11.71
C LYS A 80 10.11 17.93 11.10
N ALA A 81 10.45 17.42 9.92
CA ALA A 81 11.65 17.83 9.18
C ALA A 81 11.63 19.33 8.88
N HIS A 82 10.54 19.85 8.33
CA HIS A 82 10.39 21.28 8.05
C HIS A 82 10.41 22.15 9.31
N ALA A 83 9.82 21.69 10.41
CA ALA A 83 9.90 22.42 11.67
C ALA A 83 11.34 22.48 12.21
N LEU A 84 12.11 21.41 12.00
CA LEU A 84 13.51 21.34 12.40
C LEU A 84 14.39 22.24 11.52
N GLU A 85 14.20 22.19 10.19
CA GLU A 85 14.86 23.09 9.23
C GLU A 85 14.66 24.57 9.60
N LYS A 86 13.42 24.97 9.92
CA LYS A 86 13.11 26.34 10.35
C LYS A 86 13.80 26.73 11.67
N LYS A 87 13.97 25.79 12.61
CA LYS A 87 14.68 26.05 13.87
C LYS A 87 16.18 26.24 13.64
N VAL A 88 16.77 25.37 12.82
CA VAL A 88 18.19 25.47 12.44
C VAL A 88 18.46 26.81 11.77
N GLN A 89 17.65 27.20 10.79
CA GLN A 89 17.81 28.47 10.09
C GLN A 89 17.70 29.69 11.04
N LYS A 90 16.77 29.68 12.00
CA LYS A 90 16.66 30.75 13.00
C LYS A 90 17.89 30.82 13.92
N LEU A 91 18.43 29.68 14.32
CA LEU A 91 19.63 29.60 15.16
C LEU A 91 20.87 30.09 14.41
N GLU A 92 21.01 29.74 13.13
CA GLU A 92 22.08 30.23 12.27
C GLU A 92 22.04 31.76 12.13
N LEU A 93 20.86 32.33 11.90
CA LEU A 93 20.68 33.79 11.84
C LEU A 93 21.00 34.48 13.17
N ALA A 94 20.57 33.89 14.29
CA ALA A 94 20.90 34.43 15.62
C ALA A 94 22.41 34.37 15.90
N LEU A 95 23.07 33.28 15.52
CA LEU A 95 24.52 33.13 15.63
C LEU A 95 25.25 34.17 14.77
N GLU A 96 24.77 34.42 13.55
CA GLU A 96 25.34 35.43 12.66
C GLU A 96 25.18 36.84 13.23
N SER A 97 24.00 37.17 13.77
CA SER A 97 23.79 38.47 14.46
C SER A 97 24.69 38.63 15.69
N TYR A 98 24.89 37.58 16.49
CA TYR A 98 25.76 37.61 17.66
C TYR A 98 27.23 37.81 17.28
N LYS A 99 27.70 37.14 16.22
CA LYS A 99 29.06 37.32 15.70
C LYS A 99 29.30 38.73 15.15
N LEU A 100 28.28 39.36 14.56
CA LEU A 100 28.37 40.74 14.08
C LEU A 100 28.47 41.72 15.25
N ASP A 101 27.65 41.54 16.29
CA ASP A 101 27.68 42.39 17.50
C ASP A 101 29.04 42.30 18.21
N ALA A 102 29.53 41.08 18.44
CA ALA A 102 30.85 40.83 19.05
C ALA A 102 32.04 41.40 18.25
N LYS A 103 31.87 41.64 16.94
CA LYS A 103 32.90 42.27 16.09
C LYS A 103 32.85 43.80 16.13
N THR A 104 31.71 44.38 16.53
CA THR A 104 31.53 45.84 16.61
C THR A 104 31.93 46.44 17.96
N HIS A 105 32.04 45.63 19.01
CA HIS A 105 32.51 46.05 20.35
C HIS A 105 33.71 45.16 20.75
N PRO A 106 34.95 45.51 20.37
CA PRO A 106 36.16 44.81 20.78
C PRO A 106 36.56 45.07 22.24
#